data_AF-A0A0B5HCG4-F1
#
_entry.id   AF-A0A0B5HCG4-F1
#
_cell.length_a   1.000
_cell.length_b   1.000
_cell.length_c   1.000
_cell.angle_alpha   90.00
_cell.angle_beta   90.00
_cell.angle_gamma   90.00
#
_symmetry.space_group_name_H-M   'P 1'
#
loop_
_entity.id
_entity.type
_entity.pdbx_description
1 polymer ?
#
loop_
_entity_poly.entity_id
_entity_poly.type
_entity_poly.pdbx_seq_one_letter_code
_entity_poly.pdbx_strand_id
1 'polypeptide(L)'
;MLSYIMFLIFLTPLCFLNNSWWLIQNLLFLISLMYLINIDFFCWTNLSYMFGYDYLSYGLVMLSFWICVLMIMASYSVIRYQFFNKLFLFMVLMLLLMLYCTFCSLNMVSFYFFFEGSLIPTLFLIFGWGYQPERLQAGIYLLFYTLFASLPLLLGVMYLYNNLNYLVFSLMYMSNFMNFYLYLSMILAFLVKMPMYLVHLWLPKAHVEAPVSGSMILAGVLLKLGGYGLLRVFEYLMGIGMMFNMFWLSISLVGGFLVSLMCLRQVDMKALIAYSSIAHMGLVVGGLMTLNVWGFYMTFVLMIAHGLCSSGLFCLANISYERLGSRSLLINKGLLNLMPSMALWWFLLSSCNMA
;
A
#
# COMPACT_ATOMS: atom_id res chain seq x y z
N MET A 1 8.50 1.31 19.98
CA MET A 1 7.95 2.26 18.98
C MET A 1 8.91 3.39 18.68
N LEU A 2 9.15 4.29 19.63
CA LEU A 2 10.17 5.34 19.48
C LEU A 2 11.56 4.76 19.15
N SER A 3 11.92 3.60 19.69
CA SER A 3 13.13 2.87 19.34
C SER A 3 13.26 2.61 17.82
N TYR A 4 12.18 2.19 17.16
CA TYR A 4 12.17 1.92 15.72
C TYR A 4 12.19 3.22 14.90
N ILE A 5 11.49 4.26 15.34
CA ILE A 5 11.55 5.58 14.69
C ILE A 5 12.98 6.14 14.76
N MET A 6 13.57 6.14 15.95
CA MET A 6 14.95 6.60 16.14
C MET A 6 15.93 5.78 15.31
N PHE A 7 15.75 4.46 15.24
CA PHE A 7 16.55 3.62 14.36
C PHE A 7 16.46 4.06 12.90
N LEU A 8 15.25 4.28 12.37
CA LEU A 8 15.05 4.74 11.00
C LEU A 8 15.69 6.11 10.75
N ILE A 9 15.58 7.03 11.71
CA ILE A 9 16.24 8.35 11.64
C ILE A 9 17.77 8.18 11.58
N PHE A 10 18.36 7.34 12.42
CA PHE A 10 19.81 7.08 12.40
C PHE A 10 20.30 6.31 11.17
N LEU A 11 19.42 5.61 10.44
CA LEU A 11 19.74 5.05 9.13
C LEU A 11 19.87 6.10 8.01
N THR A 12 19.21 7.25 8.15
CA THR A 12 19.24 8.28 7.09
C THR A 12 20.64 8.80 6.77
N PRO A 13 21.54 9.15 7.73
CA PRO A 13 22.89 9.58 7.39
C PRO A 13 23.73 8.44 6.77
N LEU A 14 23.49 7.18 7.17
CA LEU A 14 24.21 6.02 6.63
C LEU A 14 23.97 5.83 5.12
N CYS A 15 22.85 6.33 4.58
CA CYS A 15 22.57 6.29 3.13
C CYS A 15 23.58 7.05 2.28
N PHE A 16 24.22 8.08 2.82
CA PHE A 16 25.12 8.94 2.06
C PHE A 16 26.57 8.45 2.05
N LEU A 17 26.90 7.47 2.90
CA LEU A 17 28.22 6.82 2.93
C LEU A 17 28.44 5.97 1.66
N ASN A 18 29.70 5.77 1.30
CA ASN A 18 30.05 4.92 0.16
C ASN A 18 29.85 3.44 0.54
N ASN A 19 29.35 2.63 -0.40
CA ASN A 19 29.08 1.19 -0.25
C ASN A 19 28.09 0.78 0.87
N SER A 20 27.23 1.69 1.32
CA SER A 20 26.28 1.41 2.41
C SER A 20 25.03 0.60 2.02
N TRP A 21 24.81 0.30 0.73
CA TRP A 21 23.57 -0.31 0.25
C TRP A 21 23.25 -1.64 0.95
N TRP A 22 24.19 -2.59 0.92
CA TRP A 22 24.01 -3.90 1.54
C TRP A 22 23.94 -3.81 3.07
N LEU A 23 24.67 -2.86 3.65
CA LEU A 23 24.62 -2.62 5.10
C LEU A 23 23.21 -2.16 5.52
N ILE A 24 22.61 -1.20 4.82
CA ILE A 24 21.25 -0.72 5.09
C ILE A 24 20.24 -1.85 4.93
N GLN A 25 20.37 -2.65 3.88
CA GLN A 25 19.48 -3.80 3.66
C GLN A 25 19.55 -4.80 4.84
N ASN A 26 20.76 -5.17 5.27
CA ASN A 26 20.94 -6.11 6.39
C ASN A 26 20.42 -5.54 7.71
N LEU A 27 20.63 -4.24 7.95
CA LEU A 27 20.09 -3.55 9.11
C LEU A 27 18.56 -3.54 9.12
N LEU A 28 17.91 -3.29 7.97
CA LEU A 28 16.45 -3.36 7.84
C LEU A 28 15.92 -4.78 8.06
N PHE A 29 16.62 -5.82 7.57
CA PHE A 29 16.29 -7.21 7.89
C PHE A 29 16.33 -7.47 9.40
N LEU A 30 17.40 -7.01 10.08
CA LEU A 30 17.53 -7.18 11.53
C LEU A 30 16.38 -6.50 12.28
N ILE A 31 15.99 -5.27 11.92
CA ILE A 31 14.81 -4.63 12.55
C ILE A 31 13.56 -5.46 12.34
N SER A 32 13.32 -5.94 11.11
CA SER A 32 12.09 -6.68 10.80
C SER A 32 11.96 -7.93 11.67
N LEU A 33 13.08 -8.63 11.91
CA LEU A 33 13.14 -9.77 12.82
C LEU A 33 12.95 -9.35 14.29
N MET A 34 13.57 -8.25 14.72
CA MET A 34 13.39 -7.74 16.09
C MET A 34 11.95 -7.30 16.35
N TYR A 35 11.27 -6.73 15.35
CA TYR A 35 9.86 -6.38 15.47
C TYR A 35 8.98 -7.64 15.53
N LEU A 36 9.39 -8.75 14.87
CA LEU A 36 8.65 -10.03 14.89
C LEU A 36 8.71 -10.70 16.24
N ILE A 37 9.80 -10.52 16.97
CA ILE A 37 9.95 -11.07 18.32
C ILE A 37 9.09 -10.29 19.32
N ASN A 38 8.86 -9.01 19.10
CA ASN A 38 8.10 -8.13 20.00
C ASN A 38 6.58 -8.22 19.78
N ILE A 39 6.05 -9.42 19.52
CA ILE A 39 4.60 -9.65 19.47
C ILE A 39 4.06 -9.64 20.89
N ASP A 40 3.27 -8.62 21.19
CA ASP A 40 2.44 -8.59 22.39
C ASP A 40 1.01 -8.99 22.03
N PHE A 41 0.39 -9.80 22.88
CA PHE A 41 -1.00 -10.26 22.72
C PHE A 41 -2.03 -9.33 23.38
N PHE A 42 -1.69 -8.08 23.66
CA PHE A 42 -2.66 -7.11 24.17
C PHE A 42 -3.25 -6.27 23.02
N CYS A 43 -4.50 -5.82 23.18
CA CYS A 43 -5.23 -5.10 22.13
C CYS A 43 -4.49 -3.83 21.65
N TRP A 44 -4.03 -3.00 22.58
CA TRP A 44 -3.20 -1.82 22.33
C TRP A 44 -1.89 -1.97 23.08
N THR A 45 -0.75 -1.81 22.40
CA THR A 45 0.56 -1.87 23.04
C THR A 45 1.49 -0.72 22.61
N ASN A 46 2.52 -0.50 23.45
CA ASN A 46 3.54 0.52 23.27
C ASN A 46 3.01 1.93 22.94
N LEU A 47 2.07 2.39 23.76
CA LEU A 47 1.52 3.74 23.70
C LEU A 47 2.59 4.77 24.06
N SER A 48 2.83 5.73 23.17
CA SER A 48 3.70 6.88 23.41
C SER A 48 3.17 8.11 22.69
N TYR A 49 2.82 9.18 23.41
CA TYR A 49 2.23 10.42 22.88
C TYR A 49 1.17 10.17 21.79
N MET A 50 1.53 10.36 20.51
CA MET A 50 0.63 10.23 19.36
C MET A 50 0.63 8.83 18.71
N PHE A 51 1.46 7.90 19.20
CA PHE A 51 1.71 6.61 18.57
C PHE A 51 1.31 5.44 19.46
N GLY A 52 0.77 4.40 18.84
CA GLY A 52 0.43 3.11 19.44
C GLY A 52 0.12 2.11 18.33
N TYR A 53 0.12 0.82 18.66
CA TYR A 53 -0.29 -0.20 17.68
C TYR A 53 -1.17 -1.28 18.30
N ASP A 54 -2.12 -1.70 17.49
CA ASP A 54 -2.95 -2.89 17.62
C ASP A 54 -2.46 -4.00 16.69
N TYR A 55 -3.11 -5.17 16.74
CA TYR A 55 -2.87 -6.27 15.80
C TYR A 55 -2.94 -5.86 14.33
N LEU A 56 -3.89 -5.00 13.97
CA LEU A 56 -4.11 -4.57 12.60
C LEU A 56 -2.94 -3.71 12.10
N SER A 57 -2.56 -2.70 12.88
CA SER A 57 -1.38 -1.89 12.60
C SER A 57 -0.09 -2.71 12.65
N TYR A 58 0.05 -3.65 13.59
CA TYR A 58 1.21 -4.52 13.71
C TYR A 58 1.46 -5.30 12.43
N GLY A 59 0.42 -5.97 11.90
CA GLY A 59 0.53 -6.73 10.65
C GLY A 59 0.91 -5.88 9.44
N LEU A 60 0.39 -4.65 9.34
CA LEU A 60 0.71 -3.75 8.22
C LEU A 60 2.08 -3.08 8.37
N VAL A 61 2.49 -2.74 9.59
CA VAL A 61 3.86 -2.27 9.87
C VAL A 61 4.87 -3.37 9.51
N MET A 62 4.56 -4.62 9.86
CA MET A 62 5.37 -5.76 9.48
C MET A 62 5.55 -5.91 7.99
N LEU A 63 4.43 -5.87 7.28
CA LEU A 63 4.41 -5.91 5.82
C LEU A 63 5.25 -4.76 5.23
N SER A 64 5.19 -3.56 5.82
CA SER A 64 5.95 -2.40 5.34
C SER A 64 7.46 -2.58 5.47
N PHE A 65 7.96 -3.06 6.61
CA PHE A 65 9.39 -3.37 6.78
C PHE A 65 9.83 -4.44 5.79
N TRP A 66 9.07 -5.53 5.69
CA TRP A 66 9.40 -6.66 4.82
C TRP A 66 9.47 -6.25 3.35
N ILE A 67 8.48 -5.51 2.85
CA ILE A 67 8.44 -5.09 1.44
C ILE A 67 9.53 -4.06 1.13
N CYS A 68 9.86 -3.16 2.05
CA CYS A 68 10.98 -2.22 1.84
C CYS A 68 12.32 -2.94 1.72
N VAL A 69 12.52 -4.02 2.49
CA VAL A 69 13.72 -4.85 2.37
C VAL A 69 13.76 -5.57 1.02
N LEU A 70 12.66 -6.22 0.62
CA LEU A 70 12.57 -6.90 -0.68
C LEU A 70 12.76 -5.93 -1.86
N MET A 71 12.27 -4.70 -1.72
CA MET A 71 12.45 -3.63 -2.70
C MET A 71 13.94 -3.32 -2.93
N ILE A 72 14.70 -3.14 -1.85
CA ILE A 72 16.13 -2.81 -1.93
C ILE A 72 16.87 -3.94 -2.64
N MET A 73 16.50 -5.20 -2.42
CA MET A 73 17.05 -6.35 -3.16
C MET A 73 16.65 -6.35 -4.64
N ALA A 74 15.37 -6.15 -4.94
CA ALA A 74 14.87 -6.16 -6.32
C ALA A 74 15.48 -5.05 -7.18
N SER A 75 15.88 -3.94 -6.57
CA SER A 75 16.48 -2.77 -7.24
C SER A 75 17.99 -2.85 -7.45
N TYR A 76 18.58 -4.06 -7.54
CA TYR A 76 20.01 -4.24 -7.83
C TYR A 76 20.47 -3.58 -9.15
N SER A 77 19.58 -3.44 -10.14
CA SER A 77 19.86 -2.72 -11.38
C SER A 77 20.29 -1.26 -11.15
N VAL A 78 19.72 -0.59 -10.15
CA VAL A 78 20.11 0.78 -9.77
C VAL A 78 21.56 0.82 -9.28
N ILE A 79 21.97 -0.14 -8.44
CA ILE A 79 23.38 -0.29 -8.01
C ILE A 79 24.30 -0.39 -9.21
N ARG A 80 23.96 -1.31 -10.11
CA ARG A 80 24.79 -1.71 -11.26
C ARG A 80 25.06 -0.55 -12.20
N TYR A 81 24.06 0.30 -12.45
CA TYR A 81 24.19 1.46 -13.33
C TYR A 81 24.56 2.76 -12.61
N GLN A 82 24.71 2.75 -11.28
CA GLN A 82 25.07 3.90 -10.46
C GLN A 82 24.13 5.12 -10.61
N PHE A 83 22.86 4.91 -10.99
CA PHE A 83 21.87 5.99 -11.14
C PHE A 83 21.32 6.46 -9.79
N PHE A 84 21.93 7.50 -9.23
CA PHE A 84 21.45 8.18 -8.00
C PHE A 84 21.16 7.22 -6.83
N ASN A 85 22.02 6.22 -6.64
CA ASN A 85 21.84 5.14 -5.65
C ASN A 85 21.59 5.65 -4.22
N LYS A 86 22.31 6.71 -3.81
CA LYS A 86 22.19 7.30 -2.47
C LYS A 86 20.82 7.95 -2.25
N LEU A 87 20.33 8.69 -3.26
CA LEU A 87 19.01 9.31 -3.22
C LEU A 87 17.90 8.24 -3.26
N PHE A 88 18.10 7.15 -4.00
CA PHE A 88 17.16 6.04 -4.03
C PHE A 88 16.97 5.45 -2.63
N LEU A 89 18.06 5.07 -1.96
CA LEU A 89 18.02 4.52 -0.60
C LEU A 89 17.38 5.50 0.38
N PHE A 90 17.71 6.79 0.28
CA PHE A 90 17.07 7.83 1.10
C PHE A 90 15.55 7.89 0.88
N MET A 91 15.08 7.88 -0.37
CA MET A 91 13.64 7.90 -0.67
C MET A 91 12.91 6.66 -0.14
N VAL A 92 13.53 5.48 -0.21
CA VAL A 92 12.96 4.25 0.35
C VAL A 92 12.86 4.32 1.88
N LEU A 93 13.90 4.82 2.56
CA LEU A 93 13.85 5.00 4.02
C LEU A 93 12.83 6.05 4.44
N MET A 94 12.74 7.18 3.73
CA MET A 94 11.74 8.21 4.01
C MET A 94 10.33 7.65 3.81
N LEU A 95 10.10 6.84 2.77
CA LEU A 95 8.82 6.16 2.57
C LEU A 95 8.50 5.22 3.74
N LEU A 96 9.46 4.38 4.17
CA LEU A 96 9.28 3.48 5.31
C LEU A 96 8.97 4.24 6.60
N LEU A 97 9.65 5.37 6.85
CA LEU A 97 9.37 6.23 8.00
C LEU A 97 7.93 6.75 7.97
N MET A 98 7.48 7.29 6.83
CA MET A 98 6.12 7.81 6.70
C MET A 98 5.09 6.69 6.88
N LEU A 99 5.30 5.52 6.26
CA LEU A 99 4.42 4.36 6.39
C LEU A 99 4.36 3.85 7.83
N TYR A 100 5.50 3.75 8.51
CA TYR A 100 5.55 3.38 9.92
C TYR A 100 4.70 4.36 10.75
N CYS A 101 4.91 5.67 10.59
CA CYS A 101 4.14 6.68 11.30
C CYS A 101 2.63 6.64 10.97
N THR A 102 2.22 6.29 9.74
CA THR A 102 0.79 6.15 9.38
C THR A 102 0.10 5.03 10.14
N PHE A 103 0.69 3.84 10.20
CA PHE A 103 0.03 2.71 10.84
C PHE A 103 0.06 2.82 12.36
N CYS A 104 1.04 3.56 12.90
CA CYS A 104 1.20 3.71 14.34
C CYS A 104 0.43 4.92 14.90
N SER A 105 -0.14 5.81 14.08
CA SER A 105 -0.81 7.02 14.57
C SER A 105 -2.11 6.70 15.31
N LEU A 106 -2.30 7.30 16.49
CA LEU A 106 -3.52 7.21 17.30
C LEU A 106 -4.56 8.28 16.97
N ASN A 107 -4.12 9.40 16.41
CA ASN A 107 -4.99 10.54 16.12
C ASN A 107 -5.28 10.63 14.64
N MET A 108 -6.52 10.98 14.29
CA MET A 108 -6.92 11.13 12.89
C MET A 108 -6.15 12.21 12.12
N VAL A 109 -5.78 13.31 12.79
CA VAL A 109 -4.99 14.38 12.16
C VAL A 109 -3.57 13.91 11.84
N SER A 110 -2.90 13.23 12.78
CA SER A 110 -1.55 12.71 12.53
C SER A 110 -1.57 11.60 11.48
N PHE A 111 -2.60 10.75 11.52
CA PHE A 111 -2.85 9.76 10.47
C PHE A 111 -2.94 10.42 9.08
N TYR A 112 -3.75 11.47 8.92
CA TYR A 112 -3.90 12.20 7.66
C TYR A 112 -2.56 12.77 7.15
N PHE A 113 -1.79 13.44 8.01
CA PHE A 113 -0.52 14.04 7.61
C PHE A 113 0.48 13.00 7.10
N PHE A 114 0.64 11.88 7.80
CA PHE A 114 1.53 10.82 7.35
C PHE A 114 0.97 10.09 6.12
N PHE A 115 -0.36 9.97 6.02
CA PHE A 115 -1.05 9.30 4.91
C PHE A 115 -0.82 10.02 3.59
N GLU A 116 -0.98 11.34 3.56
CA GLU A 116 -0.66 12.15 2.38
C GLU A 116 0.86 12.31 2.21
N GLY A 117 1.60 12.44 3.31
CA GLY A 117 3.06 12.56 3.26
C GLY A 117 3.76 11.34 2.64
N SER A 118 3.16 10.14 2.72
CA SER A 118 3.66 8.94 2.03
C SER A 118 3.66 9.06 0.50
N LEU A 119 2.82 9.93 -0.08
CA LEU A 119 2.76 10.15 -1.53
C LEU A 119 4.04 10.82 -2.06
N ILE A 120 4.65 11.70 -1.27
CA ILE A 120 5.82 12.50 -1.71
C ILE A 120 7.01 11.59 -2.09
N PRO A 121 7.51 10.68 -1.22
CA PRO A 121 8.57 9.75 -1.62
C PRO A 121 8.17 8.87 -2.81
N THR A 122 6.89 8.49 -2.92
CA THR A 122 6.45 7.58 -3.98
C THR A 122 6.44 8.24 -5.35
N LEU A 123 6.07 9.52 -5.39
CA LEU A 123 6.15 10.34 -6.60
C LEU A 123 7.61 10.50 -7.04
N PHE A 124 8.53 10.75 -6.11
CA PHE A 124 9.95 10.80 -6.44
C PHE A 124 10.50 9.47 -6.95
N LEU A 125 10.03 8.34 -6.41
CA LEU A 125 10.39 7.02 -6.94
C LEU A 125 9.92 6.83 -8.39
N ILE A 126 8.71 7.26 -8.73
CA ILE A 126 8.14 7.17 -10.09
C ILE A 126 8.88 8.11 -11.05
N PHE A 127 9.06 9.39 -10.69
CA PHE A 127 9.71 10.38 -11.54
C PHE A 127 11.21 10.16 -11.71
N GLY A 128 11.90 9.70 -10.66
CA GLY A 128 13.34 9.46 -10.69
C GLY A 128 13.70 8.24 -11.52
N TRP A 129 13.17 7.07 -11.12
CA TRP A 129 13.64 5.77 -11.62
C TRP A 129 12.64 5.04 -12.54
N GLY A 130 11.51 5.67 -12.90
CA GLY A 130 10.58 5.12 -13.90
C GLY A 130 11.22 5.03 -15.29
N TYR A 131 10.88 3.99 -16.06
CA TYR A 131 11.56 3.66 -17.33
C TYR A 131 11.10 4.49 -18.53
N GLN A 132 9.82 4.86 -18.60
CA GLN A 132 9.19 5.46 -19.78
C GLN A 132 8.92 6.96 -19.58
N PRO A 133 8.85 7.78 -20.66
CA PRO A 133 8.56 9.21 -20.56
C PRO A 133 7.16 9.49 -19.99
N GLU A 134 6.22 8.57 -20.18
CA GLU A 134 4.86 8.65 -19.65
C GLU A 134 4.83 8.76 -18.12
N ARG A 135 5.92 8.39 -17.41
CA ARG A 135 6.06 8.44 -15.94
C ARG A 135 5.63 9.76 -15.32
N LEU A 136 5.83 10.88 -16.03
CA LEU A 136 5.39 12.19 -15.58
C LEU A 136 3.85 12.26 -15.53
N GLN A 137 3.19 11.76 -16.57
CA GLN A 137 1.74 11.70 -16.65
C GLN A 137 1.15 10.75 -15.60
N ALA A 138 1.72 9.56 -15.36
CA ALA A 138 1.19 8.70 -14.30
C ALA A 138 1.42 9.26 -12.90
N GLY A 139 2.56 9.90 -12.62
CA GLY A 139 2.76 10.56 -11.33
C GLY A 139 1.79 11.72 -11.11
N ILE A 140 1.48 12.49 -12.17
CA ILE A 140 0.43 13.51 -12.14
C ILE A 140 -0.95 12.90 -11.85
N TYR A 141 -1.31 11.78 -12.48
CA TYR A 141 -2.55 11.06 -12.17
C TYR A 141 -2.58 10.58 -10.71
N LEU A 142 -1.51 9.94 -10.22
CA LEU A 142 -1.44 9.49 -8.83
C LEU A 142 -1.70 10.65 -7.86
N LEU A 143 -1.02 11.78 -8.07
CA LEU A 143 -1.12 12.96 -7.20
C LEU A 143 -2.52 13.59 -7.24
N PHE A 144 -3.08 13.87 -8.41
CA PHE A 144 -4.37 14.58 -8.47
C PHE A 144 -5.56 13.72 -8.02
N TYR A 145 -5.58 12.43 -8.36
CA TYR A 145 -6.65 11.56 -7.90
C TYR A 145 -6.67 11.47 -6.36
N THR A 146 -5.49 11.30 -5.75
CA THR A 146 -5.38 11.17 -4.29
C THR A 146 -5.62 12.49 -3.57
N LEU A 147 -5.03 13.60 -4.01
CA LEU A 147 -5.21 14.92 -3.38
C LEU A 147 -6.65 15.43 -3.47
N PHE A 148 -7.31 15.26 -4.61
CA PHE A 148 -8.69 15.73 -4.77
C PHE A 148 -9.64 15.00 -3.83
N ALA A 149 -9.39 13.71 -3.58
CA ALA A 149 -10.20 12.92 -2.66
C ALA A 149 -9.81 13.11 -1.19
N SER A 150 -8.53 13.43 -0.90
CA SER A 150 -8.04 13.62 0.47
C SER A 150 -8.37 14.99 1.08
N LEU A 151 -8.53 16.04 0.28
CA LEU A 151 -8.96 17.36 0.79
C LEU A 151 -10.34 17.34 1.47
N PRO A 152 -11.38 16.69 0.91
CA PRO A 152 -12.64 16.45 1.61
C PRO A 152 -12.47 15.70 2.95
N LEU A 153 -11.57 14.71 3.00
CA LEU A 153 -11.27 13.99 4.24
C LEU A 153 -10.72 14.95 5.31
N LEU A 154 -9.82 15.87 4.95
CA LEU A 154 -9.31 16.88 5.89
C LEU A 154 -10.43 17.76 6.45
N LEU A 155 -11.36 18.22 5.61
CA LEU A 155 -12.52 19.00 6.04
C LEU A 155 -13.41 18.22 7.00
N GLY A 156 -13.64 16.94 6.71
CA GLY A 156 -14.38 16.02 7.60
C GLY A 156 -13.71 15.86 8.96
N VAL A 157 -12.38 15.69 8.99
CA VAL A 157 -11.59 15.57 10.23
C VAL A 157 -11.66 16.87 11.06
N MET A 158 -11.56 18.04 10.42
CA MET A 158 -11.68 19.32 11.13
C MET A 158 -13.09 19.54 11.70
N TYR A 159 -14.14 19.12 10.97
CA TYR A 159 -15.50 19.17 11.50
C TYR A 159 -15.68 18.24 12.71
N LEU A 160 -15.11 17.03 12.68
CA LEU A 160 -15.12 16.12 13.83
C LEU A 160 -14.38 16.72 15.04
N TYR A 161 -13.26 17.39 14.79
CA TYR A 161 -12.49 18.06 15.85
C TYR A 161 -13.33 19.12 16.58
N ASN A 162 -14.05 19.96 15.82
CA ASN A 162 -14.88 21.02 16.41
C ASN A 162 -16.04 20.48 17.26
N ASN A 163 -16.56 19.29 16.94
CA ASN A 163 -17.70 18.72 17.66
C ASN A 163 -17.27 17.92 18.90
N LEU A 164 -16.21 17.13 18.80
CA LEU A 164 -15.80 16.21 19.86
C LEU A 164 -14.65 16.73 20.71
N ASN A 165 -13.87 17.70 20.22
CA ASN A 165 -12.61 18.20 20.82
C ASN A 165 -11.48 17.15 20.93
N TYR A 166 -11.77 15.86 20.77
CA TYR A 166 -10.79 14.77 20.70
C TYR A 166 -10.91 13.99 19.38
N LEU A 167 -9.77 13.47 18.90
CA LEU A 167 -9.66 12.71 17.65
C LEU A 167 -8.84 11.42 17.80
N VAL A 168 -8.68 10.95 19.03
CA VAL A 168 -7.96 9.71 19.36
C VAL A 168 -8.86 8.52 19.01
N PHE A 169 -8.40 7.57 18.21
CA PHE A 169 -9.17 6.40 17.80
C PHE A 169 -9.87 5.68 18.97
N SER A 170 -9.13 5.39 20.05
CA SER A 170 -9.62 4.60 21.18
C SER A 170 -10.78 5.23 21.95
N LEU A 171 -10.90 6.57 21.96
CA LEU A 171 -11.94 7.28 22.71
C LEU A 171 -13.23 7.46 21.90
N MET A 172 -13.22 7.09 20.63
CA MET A 172 -14.24 7.52 19.67
C MET A 172 -15.36 6.50 19.45
N TYR A 173 -15.25 5.30 20.02
CA TYR A 173 -16.31 4.28 19.98
C TYR A 173 -17.66 4.76 20.55
N MET A 174 -17.67 5.83 21.35
CA MET A 174 -18.87 6.32 22.03
C MET A 174 -19.72 7.29 21.19
N SER A 175 -19.21 7.79 20.05
CA SER A 175 -19.90 8.81 19.25
C SER A 175 -20.35 8.27 17.90
N ASN A 176 -21.67 8.26 17.67
CA ASN A 176 -22.24 7.95 16.36
C ASN A 176 -22.71 9.23 15.67
N PHE A 177 -22.17 9.53 14.49
CA PHE A 177 -22.66 10.62 13.64
C PHE A 177 -23.59 10.08 12.58
N MET A 178 -24.69 10.80 12.32
CA MET A 178 -25.69 10.48 11.30
C MET A 178 -25.75 11.50 10.14
N ASN A 179 -24.63 12.16 9.82
CA ASN A 179 -24.54 13.11 8.70
C ASN A 179 -23.96 12.49 7.41
N PHE A 180 -24.77 12.46 6.34
CA PHE A 180 -24.38 11.93 5.02
C PHE A 180 -23.16 12.62 4.40
N TYR A 181 -23.05 13.95 4.53
CA TYR A 181 -21.92 14.70 3.96
C TYR A 181 -20.60 14.32 4.62
N LEU A 182 -20.63 14.09 5.94
CA LEU A 182 -19.48 13.62 6.69
C LEU A 182 -19.10 12.20 6.31
N TYR A 183 -20.09 11.32 6.12
CA TYR A 183 -19.84 9.96 5.64
C TYR A 183 -19.12 9.96 4.28
N LEU A 184 -19.61 10.74 3.31
CA LEU A 184 -18.96 10.86 2.00
C LEU A 184 -17.54 11.41 2.12
N SER A 185 -17.35 12.51 2.85
CA SER A 185 -16.05 13.17 2.96
C SER A 185 -14.99 12.25 3.57
N MET A 186 -15.39 11.43 4.55
CA MET A 186 -14.48 10.53 5.24
C MET A 186 -14.16 9.26 4.44
N ILE A 187 -15.07 8.77 3.59
CA ILE A 187 -14.88 7.50 2.87
C ILE A 187 -14.21 7.69 1.50
N LEU A 188 -14.52 8.78 0.78
CA LEU A 188 -14.06 8.98 -0.60
C LEU A 188 -12.54 8.88 -0.76
N ALA A 189 -11.77 9.52 0.13
CA ALA A 189 -10.30 9.47 0.10
C ALA A 189 -9.75 8.03 0.08
N PHE A 190 -10.34 7.15 0.90
CA PHE A 190 -9.90 5.77 1.00
C PHE A 190 -10.38 4.91 -0.15
N LEU A 191 -11.57 5.18 -0.72
CA LEU A 191 -12.05 4.51 -1.94
C LEU A 191 -11.27 4.92 -3.19
N VAL A 192 -10.59 6.06 -3.18
CA VAL A 192 -9.66 6.42 -4.27
C VAL A 192 -8.33 5.71 -4.08
N LYS A 193 -7.79 5.62 -2.85
CA LYS A 193 -6.54 4.87 -2.58
C LYS A 193 -6.70 3.35 -2.70
N MET A 194 -7.84 2.79 -2.27
CA MET A 194 -8.26 1.42 -2.61
C MET A 194 -9.15 1.51 -3.84
N PRO A 195 -8.57 1.45 -5.06
CA PRO A 195 -9.26 1.86 -6.27
C PRO A 195 -10.57 1.11 -6.45
N MET A 196 -11.67 1.81 -6.15
CA MET A 196 -12.99 1.35 -6.54
C MET A 196 -13.12 1.44 -8.06
N TYR A 197 -14.02 0.63 -8.62
CA TYR A 197 -14.20 0.43 -10.06
C TYR A 197 -14.44 1.69 -10.93
N LEU A 198 -14.71 2.86 -10.39
CA LEU A 198 -14.81 4.10 -11.18
C LEU A 198 -13.52 4.92 -11.19
N VAL A 199 -12.71 4.77 -10.15
CA VAL A 199 -11.54 5.63 -9.88
C VAL A 199 -10.24 4.84 -10.03
N HIS A 200 -10.29 3.66 -10.66
CA HIS A 200 -9.15 2.73 -10.73
C HIS A 200 -8.10 3.08 -11.78
N LEU A 201 -8.38 4.01 -12.70
CA LEU A 201 -7.54 4.26 -13.89
C LEU A 201 -6.12 4.75 -13.57
N TRP A 202 -5.91 5.39 -12.41
CA TRP A 202 -4.58 5.84 -12.00
C TRP A 202 -3.66 4.66 -11.69
N LEU A 203 -4.20 3.53 -11.20
CA LEU A 203 -3.39 2.42 -10.71
C LEU A 203 -2.65 1.70 -11.85
N PRO A 204 -3.29 1.24 -12.95
CA PRO A 204 -2.58 0.56 -14.02
C PRO A 204 -1.47 1.42 -14.63
N LYS A 205 -1.71 2.72 -14.81
CA LYS A 205 -0.70 3.67 -15.31
C LYS A 205 0.47 3.80 -14.33
N ALA A 206 0.19 4.02 -13.05
CA ALA A 206 1.22 4.14 -12.02
C ALA A 206 2.10 2.89 -11.93
N HIS A 207 1.54 1.68 -11.97
CA HIS A 207 2.30 0.44 -11.89
C HIS A 207 3.15 0.14 -13.12
N VAL A 208 2.62 0.41 -14.31
CA VAL A 208 3.30 0.12 -15.57
C VAL A 208 4.56 0.96 -15.72
N GLU A 209 4.48 2.23 -15.30
CA GLU A 209 5.54 3.23 -15.49
C GLU A 209 6.50 3.32 -14.30
N ALA A 210 6.08 2.92 -13.10
CA ALA A 210 6.94 2.88 -11.93
C ALA A 210 8.14 1.93 -12.09
N PRO A 211 9.26 2.23 -11.41
CA PRO A 211 10.31 1.24 -11.20
C PRO A 211 9.76 0.04 -10.42
N VAL A 212 10.50 -1.05 -10.42
CA VAL A 212 10.16 -2.29 -9.70
C VAL A 212 9.82 -2.00 -8.25
N SER A 213 10.69 -1.24 -7.59
CA SER A 213 10.53 -0.75 -6.23
C SER A 213 9.22 0.00 -6.01
N GLY A 214 8.92 0.97 -6.86
CA GLY A 214 7.66 1.71 -6.84
C GLY A 214 6.46 0.79 -7.00
N SER A 215 6.48 -0.12 -7.98
CA SER A 215 5.38 -1.06 -8.20
C SER A 215 5.16 -2.03 -7.03
N MET A 216 6.24 -2.50 -6.39
CA MET A 216 6.16 -3.40 -5.23
C MET A 216 5.54 -2.71 -4.01
N ILE A 217 5.87 -1.44 -3.73
CA ILE A 217 5.33 -0.75 -2.54
C ILE A 217 3.93 -0.17 -2.77
N LEU A 218 3.64 0.26 -4.01
CA LEU A 218 2.29 0.62 -4.44
C LEU A 218 1.35 -0.55 -4.18
N ALA A 219 1.65 -1.72 -4.75
CA ALA A 219 0.80 -2.89 -4.60
C ALA A 219 0.87 -3.47 -3.19
N GLY A 220 2.06 -3.46 -2.58
CA GLY A 220 2.35 -4.05 -1.29
C GLY A 220 1.63 -3.37 -0.15
N VAL A 221 1.83 -2.06 0.01
CA VAL A 221 1.48 -1.31 1.23
C VAL A 221 0.55 -0.15 0.95
N LEU A 222 0.76 0.64 -0.12
CA LEU A 222 -0.01 1.87 -0.32
C LEU A 222 -1.51 1.63 -0.54
N LEU A 223 -1.89 0.56 -1.25
CA LEU A 223 -3.31 0.19 -1.37
C LEU A 223 -3.91 -0.17 0.00
N LYS A 224 -3.11 -0.77 0.89
CA LYS A 224 -3.57 -1.22 2.22
C LYS A 224 -3.76 -0.04 3.18
N LEU A 225 -3.10 1.10 2.95
CA LEU A 225 -3.37 2.33 3.68
C LEU A 225 -4.83 2.76 3.54
N GLY A 226 -5.45 2.55 2.37
CA GLY A 226 -6.86 2.83 2.15
C GLY A 226 -7.76 1.91 3.00
N GLY A 227 -7.48 0.61 3.01
CA GLY A 227 -8.21 -0.36 3.84
C GLY A 227 -8.03 -0.11 5.33
N TYR A 228 -6.81 0.18 5.76
CA TYR A 228 -6.51 0.61 7.13
C TYR A 228 -7.32 1.84 7.53
N GLY A 229 -7.33 2.86 6.67
CA GLY A 229 -8.09 4.10 6.92
C GLY A 229 -9.59 3.85 7.02
N LEU A 230 -10.17 3.05 6.14
CA LEU A 230 -11.59 2.66 6.23
C LEU A 230 -11.90 1.92 7.52
N LEU A 231 -11.06 0.96 7.91
CA LEU A 231 -11.24 0.19 9.14
C LEU A 231 -11.28 1.09 10.37
N ARG A 232 -10.38 2.08 10.45
CA ARG A 232 -10.36 3.06 11.54
C ARG A 232 -11.53 4.05 11.48
N VAL A 233 -11.98 4.40 10.28
CA VAL A 233 -13.05 5.38 10.10
C VAL A 233 -14.45 4.82 10.30
N PHE A 234 -14.65 3.53 10.03
CA PHE A 234 -15.96 2.90 10.24
C PHE A 234 -16.39 2.85 11.71
N GLU A 235 -15.44 2.96 12.64
CA GLU A 235 -15.75 3.14 14.07
C GLU A 235 -16.63 4.38 14.32
N TYR A 236 -16.44 5.48 13.56
CA TYR A 236 -17.25 6.71 13.67
C TYR A 236 -18.60 6.65 12.94
N LEU A 237 -18.68 5.79 11.93
CA LEU A 237 -19.69 5.87 10.87
C LEU A 237 -20.63 4.67 10.84
N MET A 238 -20.61 3.81 11.85
CA MET A 238 -21.34 2.53 11.81
C MET A 238 -22.84 2.70 11.54
N GLY A 239 -23.48 3.71 12.16
CA GLY A 239 -24.91 3.99 11.97
C GLY A 239 -25.29 4.34 10.53
N ILE A 240 -24.56 5.28 9.91
CA ILE A 240 -24.78 5.66 8.49
C ILE A 240 -24.32 4.54 7.55
N GLY A 241 -23.22 3.87 7.91
CA GLY A 241 -22.63 2.80 7.13
C GLY A 241 -23.63 1.69 6.85
N MET A 242 -24.41 1.28 7.84
CA MET A 242 -25.46 0.27 7.64
C MET A 242 -26.50 0.65 6.56
N MET A 243 -26.74 1.95 6.34
CA MET A 243 -27.70 2.42 5.33
C MET A 243 -27.07 2.55 3.94
N PHE A 244 -25.84 3.08 3.85
CA PHE A 244 -25.23 3.44 2.56
C PHE A 244 -24.20 2.43 2.04
N ASN A 245 -23.62 1.58 2.88
CA ASN A 245 -22.57 0.66 2.47
C ASN A 245 -23.03 -0.35 1.40
N MET A 246 -24.33 -0.67 1.34
CA MET A 246 -24.89 -1.53 0.30
C MET A 246 -24.65 -0.98 -1.11
N PHE A 247 -24.65 0.34 -1.28
CA PHE A 247 -24.34 0.98 -2.56
C PHE A 247 -22.88 0.69 -2.97
N TRP A 248 -21.93 0.94 -2.08
CA TRP A 248 -20.51 0.71 -2.35
C TRP A 248 -20.18 -0.76 -2.56
N LEU A 249 -20.84 -1.66 -1.83
CA LEU A 249 -20.70 -3.10 -1.99
C LEU A 249 -21.16 -3.55 -3.38
N SER A 250 -22.26 -3.01 -3.90
CA SER A 250 -22.71 -3.34 -5.25
C SER A 250 -21.70 -2.92 -6.33
N ILE A 251 -21.13 -1.71 -6.20
CA ILE A 251 -20.13 -1.18 -7.13
C ILE A 251 -18.83 -2.00 -7.08
N SER A 252 -18.38 -2.38 -5.88
CA SER A 252 -17.13 -3.13 -5.74
C SER A 252 -17.23 -4.54 -6.31
N LEU A 253 -18.35 -5.24 -6.11
CA LEU A 253 -18.55 -6.60 -6.62
C LEU A 253 -18.71 -6.62 -8.14
N VAL A 254 -19.60 -5.78 -8.69
CA VAL A 254 -19.79 -5.67 -10.15
C VAL A 254 -18.50 -5.21 -10.81
N GLY A 255 -17.82 -4.25 -10.18
CA GLY A 255 -16.55 -3.73 -10.65
C GLY A 255 -15.42 -4.73 -10.64
N GLY A 256 -15.30 -5.54 -9.59
CA GLY A 256 -14.32 -6.62 -9.50
C GLY A 256 -14.51 -7.65 -10.63
N PHE A 257 -15.77 -7.98 -10.94
CA PHE A 257 -16.10 -8.85 -12.07
C PHE A 257 -15.73 -8.24 -13.43
N LEU A 258 -16.02 -6.95 -13.65
CA LEU A 258 -15.67 -6.28 -14.91
C LEU A 258 -14.16 -6.14 -15.08
N VAL A 259 -13.42 -5.87 -14.01
CA VAL A 259 -11.96 -5.79 -14.04
C VAL A 259 -11.32 -7.15 -14.29
N SER A 260 -11.86 -8.24 -13.73
CA SER A 260 -11.33 -9.58 -14.01
C SER A 260 -11.51 -9.98 -15.48
N LEU A 261 -12.62 -9.59 -16.12
CA LEU A 261 -12.78 -9.73 -17.58
C LEU A 261 -11.76 -8.89 -18.36
N MET A 262 -11.43 -7.69 -17.87
CA MET A 262 -10.39 -6.86 -18.49
C MET A 262 -9.01 -7.51 -18.39
N CYS A 263 -8.70 -8.23 -17.30
CA CYS A 263 -7.44 -8.97 -17.15
C CYS A 263 -7.21 -9.98 -18.28
N LEU A 264 -8.26 -10.67 -18.74
CA LEU A 264 -8.16 -11.70 -19.80
C LEU A 264 -7.66 -11.12 -21.14
N ARG A 265 -7.85 -9.82 -21.36
CA ARG A 265 -7.44 -9.13 -22.59
C ARG A 265 -6.07 -8.45 -22.48
N GLN A 266 -5.45 -8.44 -21.29
CA GLN A 266 -4.19 -7.72 -21.10
C GLN A 266 -3.00 -8.48 -21.70
N VAL A 267 -2.27 -7.79 -22.57
CA VAL A 267 -1.03 -8.31 -23.18
C VAL A 267 0.20 -7.94 -22.35
N ASP A 268 0.15 -6.82 -21.61
CA ASP A 268 1.26 -6.37 -20.77
C ASP A 268 1.26 -7.04 -19.40
N MET A 269 2.38 -7.68 -19.01
CA MET A 269 2.45 -8.41 -17.75
C MET A 269 2.30 -7.52 -16.51
N LYS A 270 2.90 -6.32 -16.49
CA LYS A 270 2.71 -5.39 -15.37
C LYS A 270 1.28 -4.88 -15.26
N ALA A 271 0.63 -4.62 -16.40
CA ALA A 271 -0.76 -4.17 -16.42
C ALA A 271 -1.69 -5.29 -15.96
N LEU A 272 -1.45 -6.53 -16.37
CA LEU A 272 -2.21 -7.71 -15.93
C LEU A 272 -2.18 -7.85 -14.40
N ILE A 273 -1.00 -7.73 -13.77
CA ILE A 273 -0.85 -7.78 -12.31
C ILE A 273 -1.54 -6.57 -11.63
N ALA A 274 -1.48 -5.40 -12.26
CA ALA A 274 -2.16 -4.21 -11.76
C ALA A 274 -3.69 -4.37 -11.76
N TYR A 275 -4.27 -4.90 -12.84
CA TYR A 275 -5.71 -5.16 -12.89
C TYR A 275 -6.14 -6.28 -11.94
N SER A 276 -5.35 -7.36 -11.77
CA SER A 276 -5.67 -8.37 -10.76
C SER A 276 -5.69 -7.77 -9.35
N SER A 277 -4.78 -6.83 -9.05
CA SER A 277 -4.79 -6.15 -7.75
C SER A 277 -6.02 -5.28 -7.49
N ILE A 278 -6.57 -4.64 -8.52
CA ILE A 278 -7.85 -3.92 -8.41
C ILE A 278 -8.99 -4.90 -8.11
N ALA A 279 -8.99 -6.09 -8.73
CA ALA A 279 -10.02 -7.09 -8.48
C ALA A 279 -10.00 -7.60 -7.02
N HIS A 280 -8.82 -7.97 -6.50
CA HIS A 280 -8.70 -8.41 -5.09
C HIS A 280 -9.00 -7.28 -4.11
N MET A 281 -8.57 -6.04 -4.37
CA MET A 281 -8.94 -4.90 -3.50
C MET A 281 -10.44 -4.59 -3.56
N GLY A 282 -11.11 -4.86 -4.69
CA GLY A 282 -12.57 -4.81 -4.79
C GLY A 282 -13.26 -5.77 -3.81
N LEU A 283 -12.71 -6.98 -3.63
CA LEU A 283 -13.18 -7.93 -2.61
C LEU A 283 -12.94 -7.41 -1.19
N VAL A 284 -11.79 -6.76 -0.92
CA VAL A 284 -11.53 -6.10 0.37
C VAL A 284 -12.60 -5.05 0.64
N VAL A 285 -12.90 -4.17 -0.32
CA VAL A 285 -13.97 -3.17 -0.16
C VAL A 285 -15.31 -3.85 0.11
N GLY A 286 -15.66 -4.90 -0.64
CA GLY A 286 -16.89 -5.66 -0.41
C GLY A 286 -16.99 -6.23 1.00
N GLY A 287 -15.91 -6.85 1.50
CA GLY A 287 -15.82 -7.39 2.86
C GLY A 287 -15.97 -6.32 3.94
N LEU A 288 -15.28 -5.19 3.78
CA LEU A 288 -15.32 -4.06 4.73
C LEU A 288 -16.72 -3.46 4.82
N MET A 289 -17.40 -3.29 3.68
CA MET A 289 -18.72 -2.65 3.61
C MET A 289 -19.82 -3.47 4.30
N THR A 290 -19.63 -4.79 4.49
CA THR A 290 -20.59 -5.62 5.25
C THR A 290 -20.63 -5.34 6.74
N LEU A 291 -19.61 -4.69 7.33
CA LEU A 291 -19.49 -4.42 8.76
C LEU A 291 -19.65 -5.65 9.68
N ASN A 292 -19.46 -6.86 9.14
CA ASN A 292 -19.49 -8.11 9.89
C ASN A 292 -18.10 -8.51 10.38
N VAL A 293 -18.02 -9.15 11.55
CA VAL A 293 -16.76 -9.63 12.15
C VAL A 293 -15.96 -10.55 11.18
N TRP A 294 -16.65 -11.45 10.48
CA TRP A 294 -16.04 -12.30 9.45
C TRP A 294 -15.48 -11.48 8.28
N GLY A 295 -16.19 -10.42 7.87
CA GLY A 295 -15.74 -9.47 6.85
C GLY A 295 -14.47 -8.77 7.29
N PHE A 296 -14.42 -8.28 8.54
CA PHE A 296 -13.22 -7.68 9.11
C PHE A 296 -12.01 -8.63 9.07
N TYR A 297 -12.14 -9.87 9.55
CA TYR A 297 -11.04 -10.84 9.50
C TYR A 297 -10.61 -11.18 8.07
N MET A 298 -11.57 -11.38 7.15
CA MET A 298 -11.26 -11.64 5.75
C MET A 298 -10.45 -10.49 5.14
N THR A 299 -10.87 -9.25 5.37
CA THR A 299 -10.22 -8.07 4.79
C THR A 299 -8.79 -7.94 5.28
N PHE A 300 -8.54 -8.19 6.56
CA PHE A 300 -7.20 -8.16 7.13
C PHE A 300 -6.29 -9.23 6.52
N VAL A 301 -6.76 -10.49 6.46
CA VAL A 301 -5.99 -11.60 5.89
C VAL A 301 -5.71 -11.36 4.40
N LEU A 302 -6.72 -10.92 3.62
CA LEU A 302 -6.55 -10.66 2.19
C LEU A 302 -5.57 -9.51 1.94
N MET A 303 -5.61 -8.45 2.74
CA MET A 303 -4.66 -7.33 2.63
C MET A 303 -3.21 -7.81 2.78
N ILE A 304 -2.91 -8.65 3.78
CA ILE A 304 -1.57 -9.18 4.00
C ILE A 304 -1.18 -10.16 2.88
N ALA A 305 -2.04 -11.13 2.58
CA ALA A 305 -1.79 -12.16 1.57
C ALA A 305 -1.55 -11.54 0.19
N HIS A 306 -2.43 -10.62 -0.24
CA HIS A 306 -2.25 -9.89 -1.48
C HIS A 306 -0.98 -9.03 -1.46
N GLY A 307 -0.66 -8.39 -0.34
CA GLY A 307 0.56 -7.57 -0.21
C GLY A 307 1.83 -8.35 -0.58
N LEU A 308 1.95 -9.57 -0.07
CA LEU A 308 3.07 -10.46 -0.37
C LEU A 308 2.99 -11.04 -1.79
N CYS A 309 1.82 -11.51 -2.23
CA CYS A 309 1.67 -12.15 -3.54
C CYS A 309 1.89 -11.16 -4.70
N SER A 310 1.24 -9.99 -4.66
CA SER A 310 1.35 -8.98 -5.72
C SER A 310 2.76 -8.40 -5.82
N SER A 311 3.42 -8.11 -4.70
CA SER A 311 4.83 -7.64 -4.71
C SER A 311 5.77 -8.69 -5.28
N GLY A 312 5.56 -9.97 -4.95
CA GLY A 312 6.27 -11.09 -5.56
C GLY A 312 6.06 -11.18 -7.07
N LEU A 313 4.82 -11.07 -7.55
CA LEU A 313 4.50 -11.09 -8.99
C LEU A 313 5.15 -9.92 -9.74
N PHE A 314 5.14 -8.71 -9.17
CA PHE A 314 5.85 -7.56 -9.77
C PHE A 314 7.36 -7.78 -9.84
N CYS A 315 7.96 -8.42 -8.82
CA CYS A 315 9.37 -8.81 -8.85
C CYS A 315 9.64 -9.84 -9.96
N LEU A 316 8.79 -10.87 -10.09
CA LEU A 316 8.94 -11.89 -11.14
C LEU A 316 8.79 -11.29 -12.55
N ALA A 317 7.83 -10.40 -12.73
CA ALA A 317 7.65 -9.67 -13.98
C ALA A 317 8.89 -8.83 -14.31
N ASN A 318 9.53 -8.21 -13.31
CA ASN A 318 10.77 -7.48 -13.54
C ASN A 318 11.94 -8.38 -13.93
N ILE A 319 12.11 -9.54 -13.30
CA ILE A 319 13.19 -10.47 -13.67
C ILE A 319 13.04 -10.91 -15.13
N SER A 320 11.80 -11.15 -15.59
CA SER A 320 11.55 -11.43 -17.02
C SER A 320 11.87 -10.24 -17.93
N TYR A 321 11.55 -9.01 -17.48
CA TYR A 321 11.83 -7.77 -18.20
C TYR A 321 13.33 -7.50 -18.33
N GLU A 322 14.12 -7.69 -17.26
CA GLU A 322 15.58 -7.49 -17.30
C GLU A 322 16.30 -8.45 -18.26
N ARG A 323 15.69 -9.60 -18.59
CA ARG A 323 16.27 -10.61 -19.48
C ARG A 323 15.87 -10.44 -20.94
N LEU A 324 14.59 -10.17 -21.19
CA LEU A 324 14.03 -10.11 -22.55
C LEU A 324 13.84 -8.68 -23.05
N GLY A 325 13.95 -7.66 -22.19
CA GLY A 325 13.79 -6.25 -22.54
C GLY A 325 12.36 -5.83 -22.90
N SER A 326 11.39 -6.74 -22.78
CA SER A 326 9.98 -6.49 -23.14
C SER A 326 9.02 -6.88 -22.01
N ARG A 327 7.92 -6.13 -21.89
CA ARG A 327 6.84 -6.37 -20.92
C ARG A 327 5.71 -7.26 -21.44
N SER A 328 5.71 -7.54 -22.76
CA SER A 328 4.60 -8.24 -23.41
C SER A 328 4.62 -9.73 -23.08
N LEU A 329 3.45 -10.29 -22.76
CA LEU A 329 3.26 -11.69 -22.41
C LEU A 329 3.56 -12.62 -23.61
N LEU A 330 3.29 -12.16 -24.83
CA LEU A 330 3.52 -12.92 -26.07
C LEU A 330 5.01 -13.17 -26.35
N ILE A 331 5.89 -12.21 -26.02
CA ILE A 331 7.34 -12.36 -26.17
C ILE A 331 7.89 -13.26 -25.07
N ASN A 332 7.35 -13.18 -23.85
CA ASN A 332 7.89 -13.88 -22.68
C ASN A 332 7.39 -15.34 -22.56
N LYS A 333 7.13 -16.01 -23.68
CA LYS A 333 6.73 -17.42 -23.76
C LYS A 333 7.93 -18.38 -23.65
N GLY A 334 7.68 -19.62 -23.19
CA GLY A 334 8.69 -20.68 -23.19
C GLY A 334 9.78 -20.58 -22.11
N LEU A 335 9.58 -19.73 -21.09
CA LEU A 335 10.56 -19.53 -20.00
C LEU A 335 10.82 -20.79 -19.14
N LEU A 336 9.93 -21.78 -19.17
CA LEU A 336 10.07 -23.02 -18.39
C LEU A 336 11.34 -23.81 -18.77
N ASN A 337 11.72 -23.82 -20.05
CA ASN A 337 12.92 -24.52 -20.51
C ASN A 337 14.21 -23.79 -20.13
N LEU A 338 14.16 -22.46 -19.99
CA LEU A 338 15.33 -21.63 -19.72
C LEU A 338 15.58 -21.44 -18.21
N MET A 339 14.50 -21.30 -17.42
CA MET A 339 14.55 -20.95 -16.01
C MET A 339 13.50 -21.77 -15.21
N PRO A 340 13.73 -23.06 -14.95
CA PRO A 340 12.74 -23.92 -14.29
C PRO A 340 12.47 -23.50 -12.83
N SER A 341 13.49 -23.02 -12.11
CA SER A 341 13.31 -22.48 -10.75
C SER A 341 12.41 -21.25 -10.72
N MET A 342 12.54 -20.38 -11.74
CA MET A 342 11.68 -19.21 -11.91
C MET A 342 10.23 -19.62 -12.21
N ALA A 343 10.04 -20.65 -13.03
CA ALA A 343 8.71 -21.17 -13.34
C ALA A 343 8.00 -21.73 -12.08
N LEU A 344 8.74 -22.37 -11.17
CA LEU A 344 8.20 -22.81 -9.88
C LEU A 344 7.69 -21.63 -9.02
N TRP A 345 8.45 -20.53 -8.95
CA TRP A 345 8.00 -19.33 -8.24
C TRP A 345 6.79 -18.67 -8.90
N TRP A 346 6.74 -18.62 -10.23
CA TRP A 346 5.56 -18.17 -10.97
C TRP A 346 4.33 -19.02 -10.62
N PHE A 347 4.47 -20.34 -10.61
CA PHE A 347 3.38 -21.24 -10.25
C PHE A 347 2.87 -20.98 -8.83
N LEU A 348 3.76 -20.96 -7.84
CA LEU A 348 3.39 -20.74 -6.43
C LEU A 348 2.72 -19.38 -6.20
N LEU A 349 3.23 -18.29 -6.79
CA LEU A 349 2.62 -16.98 -6.61
C LEU A 349 1.31 -16.84 -7.41
N SER A 350 1.21 -17.50 -8.56
CA SER A 350 -0.03 -17.51 -9.34
C SER A 350 -1.14 -18.29 -8.64
N SER A 351 -0.82 -19.43 -8.01
CA SER A 351 -1.81 -20.22 -7.26
C SER A 351 -2.29 -19.48 -6.03
N CYS A 352 -1.39 -18.79 -5.31
CA CYS A 352 -1.79 -17.92 -4.20
C CYS A 352 -2.65 -16.73 -4.64
N ASN A 353 -2.50 -16.24 -5.88
CA ASN A 353 -3.28 -15.14 -6.43
C ASN A 353 -4.61 -15.60 -7.08
N MET A 354 -4.88 -16.90 -7.17
CA MET A 354 -6.18 -17.41 -7.66
C MET A 354 -7.28 -17.32 -6.60
N ALA A 355 -6.89 -17.31 -5.31
CA ALA A 355 -7.79 -17.11 -4.18
C ALA A 355 -8.09 -15.62 -3.98
#